data_AF-A0A358JRK5-F1
#
_entry.id   AF-A0A358JRK5-F1
#
_cell.length_a   1.000
_cell.length_b   1.000
_cell.length_c   1.000
_cell.angle_alpha   90.00
_cell.angle_beta   90.00
_cell.angle_gamma   90.00
#
_symmetry.space_group_name_H-M   'P 1'
#
loop_
_entity.id
_entity.type
_entity.pdbx_description
1 polymer ?
#
loop_
_entity_poly.entity_id
_entity_poly.type
_entity_poly.pdbx_seq_one_letter_code
_entity_poly.pdbx_strand_id
1 'polypeptide(L)'
;MMTMTHLINKMNQVIEFQEKKRINDKGIVKESYETVFKAYAHIDTVWAKDYQTAVSSGTQNRVKFTIRFVPVEITNKMHIQFKGQTYEIKEVFPDYTNHEVISIMAEQVGL
;
A
#
# COMPACT_ATOMS: atom_id res chain seq x y z
N MET A 1 -10.76 21.29 -6.81
CA MET A 1 -10.86 19.92 -7.35
C MET A 1 -9.51 19.62 -8.01
N MET A 2 -8.77 18.60 -7.55
CA MET A 2 -7.44 18.27 -8.08
C MET A 2 -7.60 17.44 -9.37
N THR A 3 -6.95 17.84 -10.47
CA THR A 3 -7.11 17.18 -11.77
C THR A 3 -6.24 15.91 -11.87
N MET A 4 -6.67 14.94 -12.69
CA MET A 4 -6.01 13.63 -12.82
C MET A 4 -4.56 13.70 -13.27
N THR A 5 -4.25 14.62 -14.17
CA THR A 5 -2.87 14.93 -14.59
C THR A 5 -1.99 15.28 -13.39
N HIS A 6 -2.54 15.96 -12.37
CA HIS A 6 -1.81 16.35 -11.17
C HIS A 6 -1.56 15.16 -10.22
N LEU A 7 -2.44 14.15 -10.19
CA LEU A 7 -2.24 12.94 -9.39
C LEU A 7 -1.18 12.01 -10.01
N ILE A 8 -1.26 11.78 -11.33
CA ILE A 8 -0.31 10.91 -12.03
C ILE A 8 1.11 11.47 -11.92
N ASN A 9 1.29 12.79 -12.03
CA ASN A 9 2.60 13.43 -11.87
C ASN A 9 3.18 13.32 -10.45
N LYS A 10 2.34 13.06 -9.44
CA LYS A 10 2.78 12.87 -8.04
C LYS A 10 3.15 11.42 -7.71
N MET A 11 2.88 10.46 -8.60
CA MET A 11 3.25 9.05 -8.44
C MET A 11 4.72 8.84 -8.78
N ASN A 12 5.61 9.25 -7.88
CA ASN A 12 7.06 9.25 -8.11
C ASN A 12 7.84 8.26 -7.21
N GLN A 13 7.14 7.52 -6.35
CA GLN A 13 7.75 6.52 -5.46
C GLN A 13 7.50 5.12 -6.02
N VAL A 14 8.52 4.27 -6.07
CA VAL A 14 8.33 2.85 -6.42
C VAL A 14 7.98 2.08 -5.15
N ILE A 15 6.94 1.27 -5.23
CA ILE A 15 6.53 0.33 -4.19
C ILE A 15 6.45 -1.08 -4.77
N GLU A 16 6.61 -2.09 -3.91
CA GLU A 16 6.52 -3.50 -4.29
C GLU A 16 5.37 -4.17 -3.54
N PHE A 17 4.54 -4.91 -4.25
CA PHE A 17 3.50 -5.75 -3.66
C PHE A 17 4.05 -7.15 -3.48
N GLN A 18 4.01 -7.65 -2.25
CA GLN A 18 4.59 -8.93 -1.87
C GLN A 18 3.53 -9.86 -1.28
N GLU A 19 3.61 -11.15 -1.62
CA GLU A 19 2.79 -12.19 -1.01
C GLU A 19 3.64 -13.13 -0.17
N LYS A 20 3.03 -13.65 0.90
CA LYS A 20 3.66 -14.60 1.80
C LYS A 20 3.60 -16.00 1.21
N LYS A 21 4.75 -16.58 0.87
CA LYS A 21 4.89 -18.00 0.49
C LYS A 21 5.45 -18.82 1.63
N ARG A 22 4.82 -19.98 1.88
CA ARG A 22 5.36 -21.03 2.74
C ARG A 22 6.18 -22.00 1.92
N ILE A 23 7.47 -22.08 2.21
CA ILE A 23 8.39 -23.04 1.59
C ILE A 23 8.62 -24.14 2.62
N ASN A 24 8.37 -25.38 2.22
CA ASN A 24 8.74 -26.54 3.02
C ASN A 24 10.10 -27.04 2.52
N ASP A 25 11.16 -26.71 3.26
CA ASP A 25 12.50 -27.21 2.99
C ASP A 25 12.85 -28.24 4.06
N LYS A 26 12.83 -29.52 3.67
CA LYS A 26 13.23 -30.67 4.52
C LYS A 26 12.51 -30.73 5.88
N GLY A 27 11.22 -30.40 5.91
CA GLY A 27 10.40 -30.45 7.14
C GLY A 27 10.40 -29.14 7.94
N ILE A 28 11.16 -28.13 7.52
CA ILE A 28 11.12 -26.79 8.11
C ILE A 28 10.23 -25.91 7.23
N VAL A 29 9.12 -25.43 7.79
CA VAL A 29 8.28 -24.42 7.14
C VAL A 29 8.95 -23.07 7.31
N LYS A 30 9.51 -22.54 6.22
CA LYS A 30 10.00 -21.16 6.15
C LYS A 30 8.97 -20.27 5.50
N GLU A 31 8.79 -19.08 6.06
CA GLU A 31 7.98 -18.04 5.46
C GLU A 31 8.89 -17.13 4.65
N SER A 32 8.53 -16.89 3.40
CA SER A 32 9.23 -16.01 2.46
C SER A 32 8.25 -15.01 1.87
N TYR A 33 8.72 -13.81 1.56
CA TYR A 33 7.95 -12.80 0.88
C TYR A 33 8.45 -12.70 -0.56
N GLU A 34 7.55 -12.90 -1.52
CA GLU A 34 7.88 -12.82 -2.95
C GLU A 34 7.16 -11.63 -3.57
N THR A 35 7.89 -10.85 -4.37
CA THR A 35 7.30 -9.72 -5.09
C THR A 35 6.40 -10.23 -6.22
N VAL A 36 5.12 -9.88 -6.14
CA VAL A 36 4.13 -10.16 -7.18
C VAL A 36 4.26 -9.12 -8.30
N PHE A 37 4.30 -7.84 -7.96
CA PHE A 37 4.51 -6.75 -8.92
C PHE A 37 5.04 -5.48 -8.25
N LYS A 38 5.49 -4.53 -9.08
CA LYS A 38 5.93 -3.19 -8.64
C LYS A 38 5.07 -2.12 -9.29
N ALA A 39 4.86 -1.01 -8.60
CA ALA A 39 4.10 0.12 -9.12
C ALA A 39 4.69 1.46 -8.68
N TYR A 40 4.42 2.49 -9.46
CA TYR A 40 4.62 3.88 -9.03
C TYR A 40 3.43 4.33 -8.20
N ALA A 41 3.71 4.93 -7.04
CA ALA A 41 2.75 5.37 -6.06
C ALA A 41 2.98 6.83 -5.67
N HIS A 42 1.87 7.52 -5.38
CA HIS A 42 1.85 8.70 -4.52
C HIS A 42 1.60 8.24 -3.09
N ILE A 43 2.25 8.87 -2.11
CA ILE A 43 2.20 8.45 -0.72
C ILE A 43 1.77 9.65 0.12
N ASP A 44 0.62 9.50 0.77
CA ASP A 44 0.06 10.47 1.71
C ASP A 44 0.15 9.89 3.12
N THR A 45 0.89 10.57 3.98
CA THR A 45 0.97 10.28 5.42
C THR A 45 0.17 11.30 6.20
N VAL A 46 -0.33 10.92 7.39
CA VAL A 46 -1.00 11.86 8.30
C VAL A 46 -0.05 13.02 8.63
N TRP A 47 -0.49 14.25 8.40
CA TRP A 47 0.26 15.45 8.75
C TRP A 47 0.21 15.69 10.26
N ALA A 48 1.28 16.26 10.83
CA ALA A 48 1.36 16.52 12.27
C ALA A 48 0.18 17.36 12.81
N LYS A 49 -0.33 18.30 12.02
CA LYS A 49 -1.49 19.14 12.39
C LYS A 49 -2.79 18.33 12.55
N ASP A 50 -2.91 17.22 11.82
CA ASP A 50 -4.11 16.37 11.79
C ASP A 50 -3.97 15.17 12.75
N TYR A 51 -2.83 15.08 13.45
CA TYR A 51 -2.46 13.93 14.28
C TYR A 51 -3.43 13.73 15.45
N GLN A 52 -3.89 14.78 16.13
CA GLN A 52 -4.85 14.65 17.24
C GLN A 52 -6.19 14.06 16.77
N THR A 53 -6.67 14.45 15.59
CA THR A 53 -7.88 13.87 14.99
C THR A 53 -7.63 12.43 14.54
N ALA A 54 -6.44 12.14 14.02
CA ALA A 54 -6.06 10.79 13.63
C ALA A 54 -5.93 9.84 14.83
N VAL A 55 -5.41 10.31 15.96
CA VAL A 55 -5.34 9.55 17.23
C VAL A 55 -6.73 9.21 17.74
N SER A 56 -7.63 10.19 17.77
CA SER A 56 -9.02 9.97 18.20
C SER A 56 -9.77 8.98 17.31
N SER A 57 -9.36 8.83 16.05
CA SER A 57 -9.94 7.89 15.08
C SER A 57 -9.12 6.60 14.89
N GLY A 58 -7.98 6.44 15.58
CA GLY A 58 -7.08 5.29 15.44
C GLY A 58 -6.35 5.19 14.09
N THR A 59 -6.33 6.26 13.29
CA THR A 59 -5.77 6.27 11.93
C THR A 59 -4.37 6.89 11.86
N GLN A 60 -3.79 7.28 12.99
CA GLN A 60 -2.49 7.98 13.04
C GLN A 60 -1.32 7.20 12.41
N ASN A 61 -1.41 5.86 12.37
CA ASN A 61 -0.38 4.99 11.81
C ASN A 61 -0.68 4.52 10.37
N ARG A 62 -1.78 5.01 9.78
CA ARG A 62 -2.18 4.64 8.42
C ARG A 62 -1.47 5.51 7.40
N VAL A 63 -0.99 4.85 6.36
CA VAL A 63 -0.38 5.46 5.17
C VAL A 63 -1.26 5.16 3.98
N LYS A 64 -1.59 6.19 3.21
CA LYS A 64 -2.36 6.06 1.98
C LYS A 64 -1.39 5.98 0.81
N PHE A 65 -1.46 4.88 0.07
CA PHE A 65 -0.76 4.68 -1.19
C PHE A 65 -1.75 4.84 -2.34
N THR A 66 -1.48 5.72 -3.29
CA THR A 66 -2.30 5.87 -4.50
C THR A 66 -1.48 5.46 -5.71
N ILE A 67 -1.93 4.42 -6.41
CA ILE A 67 -1.31 3.90 -7.62
C ILE A 67 -2.24 4.06 -8.81
N ARG A 68 -1.70 3.86 -10.01
CA ARG A 68 -2.54 3.67 -11.21
C ARG A 68 -3.36 2.39 -11.08
N PHE A 69 -4.52 2.37 -11.71
CA PHE A 69 -5.32 1.16 -11.81
C PHE A 69 -4.51 0.05 -12.49
N VAL A 70 -4.54 -1.13 -11.87
CA VAL A 70 -3.92 -2.35 -12.38
C VAL A 70 -4.99 -3.43 -12.52
N PRO A 71 -4.89 -4.31 -13.52
CA PRO A 71 -5.85 -5.41 -13.69
C PRO A 71 -5.67 -6.53 -12.65
N VAL A 72 -4.59 -6.48 -11.86
CA VAL A 72 -4.33 -7.43 -10.77
C VAL A 72 -5.17 -7.04 -9.56
N GLU A 73 -5.88 -8.00 -8.97
CA GLU A 73 -6.64 -7.79 -7.75
C GLU A 73 -5.69 -7.60 -6.56
N ILE A 74 -5.74 -6.43 -5.93
CA ILE A 74 -4.98 -6.12 -4.73
C ILE A 74 -5.82 -6.50 -3.51
N THR A 75 -5.29 -7.38 -2.67
CA THR A 75 -6.01 -7.89 -1.50
C THR A 75 -5.21 -7.68 -0.21
N ASN A 76 -5.86 -7.82 0.94
CA ASN A 76 -5.22 -7.73 2.26
C ASN A 76 -4.24 -8.89 2.56
N LYS A 77 -4.14 -9.90 1.70
CA LYS A 77 -3.12 -10.96 1.79
C LYS A 77 -1.75 -10.48 1.32
N MET A 78 -1.72 -9.38 0.56
CA MET A 78 -0.50 -8.75 0.08
C MET A 78 0.04 -7.74 1.09
N HIS A 79 1.34 -7.50 1.02
CA HIS A 79 2.03 -6.47 1.77
C HIS A 79 2.67 -5.48 0.80
N ILE A 80 2.80 -4.23 1.20
CA ILE A 80 3.53 -3.21 0.44
C ILE A 80 4.91 -3.07 1.06
N GLN A 81 5.96 -3.29 0.26
CA GLN A 81 7.33 -2.97 0.63
C GLN A 81 7.68 -1.58 0.09
N PHE A 82 8.06 -0.68 0.98
CA PHE A 82 8.45 0.68 0.64
C PHE A 82 9.55 1.19 1.58
N LYS A 83 10.66 1.67 1.00
CA LYS A 83 11.83 2.21 1.73
C LYS A 83 12.33 1.29 2.87
N GLY A 84 12.34 -0.02 2.62
CA GLY A 84 12.81 -1.00 3.61
C GLY A 84 11.79 -1.36 4.69
N GLN A 85 10.60 -0.74 4.67
CA GLN A 85 9.51 -1.03 5.60
C GLN A 85 8.41 -1.81 4.91
N THR A 86 7.80 -2.72 5.66
CA THR A 86 6.64 -3.50 5.23
C THR A 86 5.37 -2.86 5.78
N TYR A 87 4.36 -2.75 4.93
CA TYR A 87 3.04 -2.23 5.26
C TYR A 87 1.97 -3.28 4.98
N GLU A 88 1.11 -3.53 5.95
CA GLU A 88 -0.04 -4.42 5.82
C GLU A 88 -1.22 -3.65 5.22
N ILE A 89 -1.79 -4.19 4.15
CA ILE A 89 -2.94 -3.58 3.48
C ILE A 89 -4.19 -3.80 4.34
N LYS A 90 -4.81 -2.70 4.80
CA LYS A 90 -6.03 -2.74 5.58
C LYS A 90 -7.27 -2.59 4.70
N GLU A 91 -7.24 -1.63 3.78
CA GLU A 91 -8.38 -1.29 2.92
C GLU A 91 -7.90 -0.94 1.52
N VAL A 92 -8.67 -1.35 0.50
CA VAL A 92 -8.39 -1.09 -0.92
C VAL A 92 -9.63 -0.41 -1.52
N PHE A 93 -9.42 0.74 -2.15
CA PHE A 93 -10.45 1.57 -2.76
C PHE A 93 -10.11 1.81 -4.24
N PRO A 94 -10.50 0.89 -5.14
CA PRO A 94 -10.40 1.11 -6.58
C PRO A 94 -11.39 2.18 -7.02
N ASP A 95 -10.97 3.05 -7.93
CA ASP A 95 -11.92 3.91 -8.65
C ASP A 95 -12.64 3.06 -9.72
N TYR A 96 -13.80 2.51 -9.36
CA TYR A 96 -14.63 1.73 -10.29
C TYR A 96 -15.35 2.59 -11.33
N THR A 97 -15.38 3.91 -11.16
CA THR A 97 -16.08 4.78 -12.12
C THR A 97 -15.21 5.04 -13.33
N ASN A 98 -13.95 5.43 -13.09
CA ASN A 98 -13.04 5.81 -14.17
C ASN A 98 -11.92 4.79 -14.40
N HIS A 99 -11.71 3.83 -13.48
CA HIS A 99 -10.63 2.85 -13.55
C HIS A 99 -9.24 3.50 -13.73
N GLU A 100 -9.02 4.65 -13.09
CA GLU A 100 -7.78 5.42 -13.26
C GLU A 100 -6.77 5.15 -12.14
N VAL A 101 -7.26 5.05 -10.90
CA VAL A 101 -6.42 4.94 -9.70
C VAL A 101 -6.97 3.93 -8.71
N ILE A 102 -6.08 3.43 -7.86
CA ILE A 102 -6.43 2.63 -6.69
C ILE A 102 -5.81 3.31 -5.48
N SER A 103 -6.64 3.62 -4.49
CA SER A 103 -6.19 4.11 -3.18
C SER A 103 -6.14 2.97 -2.19
N ILE A 104 -5.02 2.83 -1.49
CA ILE A 104 -4.76 1.71 -0.58
C ILE A 104 -4.40 2.29 0.77
N MET A 105 -5.15 1.94 1.81
CA MET A 105 -4.80 2.26 3.18
C MET A 105 -4.02 1.09 3.76
N ALA A 106 -2.81 1.37 4.23
CA ALA A 106 -1.95 0.36 4.83
C ALA A 106 -1.33 0.88 6.12
N GLU A 107 -0.98 -0.03 7.01
CA GLU A 107 -0.34 0.29 8.30
C GLU A 107 1.06 -0.31 8.30
N GLN A 108 2.03 0.44 8.81
CA GLN A 108 3.38 -0.06 8.92
C GLN A 108 3.43 -1.21 9.92
N VAL A 109 4.00 -2.33 9.50
CA VAL A 109 4.32 -3.46 10.37
C VAL A 109 5.72 -3.20 10.93
N GLY A 110 5.81 -2.96 12.23
CA GLY A 110 7.06 -2.61 12.90
C GLY A 110 8.06 -3.77 12.98
N LEU A 111 9.35 -3.39 13.03
CA LEU A 111 10.52 -4.19 13.45
C LEU A 111 10.34 -4.81 14.84
#